data_AF-A0A820QBC8-F1
#
_entry.id   AF-A0A820QBC8-F1
#
_cell.length_a   1.000
_cell.length_b   1.000
_cell.length_c   1.000
_cell.angle_alpha   90.00
_cell.angle_beta   90.00
_cell.angle_gamma   90.00
#
_symmetry.space_group_name_H-M   'P 1'
#
loop_
_entity.id
_entity.type
_entity.pdbx_description
1 polymer ?
#
loop_
_entity_poly.entity_id
_entity_poly.type
_entity_poly.pdbx_seq_one_letter_code
_entity_poly.pdbx_strand_id
1 'polypeptide(L)'
;DLTTNANDFRHQSGAYELVLLVGDAALQTGFSWKLTDNLQLSFHEDSVPDTNHLNLYSAKPEIVHQFREDEKRPPASVALVFSALTALPLLILLILWLTIGVNFSGLPLGLSPLGFHISHGAVFALMYLYWKYLDMFQTMRYLALVSIPLFLFGHRLLATLAARREKKA
;
A
#
# COMPACT_ATOMS: atom_id res chain seq x y z
N ASP A 1 -26.65 28.21 -45.76
CA ASP A 1 -26.72 28.48 -44.32
C ASP A 1 -25.76 27.52 -43.62
N LEU A 2 -25.06 27.95 -42.57
CA LEU A 2 -24.05 27.12 -41.87
C LEU A 2 -24.67 25.93 -41.16
N THR A 3 -25.95 26.01 -40.81
CA THR A 3 -26.70 24.95 -40.14
C THR A 3 -27.19 23.86 -41.11
N THR A 4 -27.57 24.23 -42.34
CA THR A 4 -28.13 23.31 -43.33
C THR A 4 -27.05 22.55 -44.10
N ASN A 5 -25.93 23.21 -44.37
CA ASN A 5 -24.88 22.68 -45.27
C ASN A 5 -23.65 22.19 -44.50
N ALA A 6 -23.74 22.06 -43.17
CA ALA A 6 -22.61 21.66 -42.33
C ALA A 6 -21.99 20.31 -42.75
N ASN A 7 -22.83 19.38 -43.21
CA ASN A 7 -22.40 18.07 -43.69
C ASN A 7 -21.53 18.15 -44.96
N ASP A 8 -21.76 19.13 -45.83
CA ASP A 8 -20.96 19.32 -47.07
C ASP A 8 -19.51 19.68 -46.74
N PHE A 9 -19.31 20.39 -45.62
CA PHE A 9 -18.00 20.77 -45.11
C PHE A 9 -17.43 19.77 -44.09
N ARG A 10 -18.12 18.64 -43.87
CA ARG A 10 -17.78 17.66 -42.82
C ARG A 10 -17.61 18.31 -41.45
N HIS A 11 -18.36 19.38 -41.19
CA HIS A 11 -18.28 20.23 -40.00
C HIS A 11 -16.91 20.89 -39.75
N GLN A 12 -15.96 20.82 -40.69
CA GLN A 12 -14.61 21.31 -40.49
C GLN A 12 -14.60 22.84 -40.35
N SER A 13 -14.21 23.33 -39.17
CA SER A 13 -14.04 24.76 -38.95
C SER A 13 -12.66 25.19 -39.40
N GLY A 14 -12.56 26.32 -40.12
CA GLY A 14 -11.29 26.79 -40.63
C GLY A 14 -11.41 27.94 -41.62
N ALA A 15 -10.25 28.33 -42.15
CA ALA A 15 -10.15 29.29 -43.24
C ALA A 15 -10.39 28.59 -44.58
N TYR A 16 -11.38 29.06 -45.32
CA TYR A 16 -11.71 28.58 -46.64
C TYR A 16 -11.38 29.62 -47.71
N GLU A 17 -10.93 29.13 -48.86
CA GLU A 17 -10.74 29.92 -50.05
C GLU A 17 -12.02 29.90 -50.90
N LEU A 18 -12.57 31.06 -51.24
CA LEU A 18 -13.75 31.18 -52.09
C LEU A 18 -13.34 31.58 -53.50
N VAL A 19 -13.57 30.68 -54.46
CA VAL A 19 -13.29 30.89 -55.88
C VAL A 19 -14.57 30.74 -56.69
N LEU A 20 -14.94 31.77 -57.44
CA LEU A 20 -16.05 31.72 -58.39
C LEU A 20 -15.52 31.23 -59.74
N LEU A 21 -16.07 30.11 -60.21
CA LEU A 21 -15.77 29.51 -61.51
C LEU A 21 -17.03 29.60 -62.39
N VAL A 22 -16.94 30.28 -63.53
CA VAL A 22 -18.03 30.37 -64.50
C VAL A 22 -17.55 29.83 -65.85
N GLY A 23 -18.25 28.83 -66.35
CA GLY A 23 -17.99 28.23 -67.64
C GLY A 23 -19.28 27.71 -68.26
N ASP A 24 -19.38 27.82 -69.57
CA ASP A 24 -20.50 27.32 -70.37
C ASP A 24 -19.94 26.80 -71.70
N ALA A 25 -20.63 25.86 -72.34
CA ALA A 25 -20.23 25.27 -73.61
C ALA A 25 -20.17 26.30 -74.75
N ALA A 26 -20.89 27.42 -74.64
CA ALA A 26 -20.84 28.53 -75.59
C ALA A 26 -19.67 29.50 -75.37
N LEU A 27 -18.96 29.41 -74.24
CA LEU A 27 -17.82 30.27 -73.91
C LEU A 27 -16.50 29.62 -74.34
N GLN A 28 -15.64 30.38 -75.03
CA GLN A 28 -14.33 29.88 -75.47
C GLN A 28 -13.30 29.76 -74.33
N THR A 29 -13.44 30.60 -73.29
CA THR A 29 -12.61 30.54 -72.09
C THR A 29 -13.48 30.71 -70.85
N GLY A 30 -13.28 29.85 -69.85
CA GLY A 30 -13.93 29.98 -68.55
C GLY A 30 -13.30 31.11 -67.74
N PHE A 31 -14.09 31.68 -66.83
CA PHE A 31 -13.65 32.72 -65.92
C PHE A 31 -13.47 32.15 -64.51
N SER A 32 -12.35 32.44 -63.87
CA SER A 32 -12.05 32.10 -62.47
C SER A 32 -11.71 33.36 -61.70
N TRP A 33 -12.44 33.60 -60.62
CA TRP A 33 -12.20 34.74 -59.75
C TRP A 33 -12.09 34.31 -58.30
N LYS A 34 -10.90 34.51 -57.74
CA LYS A 34 -10.67 34.39 -56.31
C LYS A 34 -11.31 35.58 -55.58
N LEU A 35 -12.36 35.30 -54.82
CA LEU A 35 -13.11 36.32 -54.08
C LEU A 35 -12.50 36.59 -52.70
N THR A 36 -12.04 35.54 -52.01
CA THR A 36 -11.35 35.68 -50.72
C THR A 36 -10.51 34.45 -50.38
N ASP A 37 -9.42 34.70 -49.65
CA ASP A 37 -8.43 33.70 -49.23
C ASP A 37 -8.68 33.21 -47.80
N ASN A 38 -9.58 33.88 -47.06
CA ASN A 38 -9.76 33.65 -45.63
C ASN A 38 -11.22 33.81 -45.20
N LEU A 39 -12.11 33.05 -45.81
CA LEU A 39 -13.47 32.91 -45.32
C LEU A 39 -13.47 32.00 -44.10
N GLN A 40 -13.61 32.57 -42.91
CA GLN A 40 -13.66 31.79 -41.67
C GLN A 40 -15.04 31.17 -41.52
N LEU A 41 -15.11 29.84 -41.66
CA LEU A 41 -16.32 29.07 -41.36
C LEU A 41 -16.13 28.41 -39.99
N SER A 42 -17.11 28.60 -39.12
CA SER A 42 -17.15 27.99 -37.80
C SER A 42 -18.47 27.21 -37.67
N PHE A 43 -18.34 25.91 -37.41
CA PHE A 43 -19.44 25.01 -37.14
C PHE A 43 -19.50 24.76 -35.63
N HIS A 44 -20.72 24.63 -35.09
CA HIS A 44 -20.96 24.50 -33.65
C HIS A 44 -20.58 23.13 -33.08
N GLU A 45 -20.42 22.13 -33.95
CA GLU A 45 -20.07 20.78 -33.57
C GLU A 45 -18.55 20.64 -33.65
N ASP A 46 -17.95 20.07 -32.61
CA ASP A 46 -16.51 19.81 -32.53
C ASP A 46 -16.13 18.79 -33.61
N SER A 47 -15.93 19.25 -34.84
CA SER A 47 -15.35 18.44 -35.89
C SER A 47 -13.92 18.13 -35.49
N VAL A 48 -13.67 16.92 -35.00
CA VAL A 48 -12.31 16.41 -34.93
C VAL A 48 -11.80 16.40 -36.37
N PRO A 49 -10.74 17.15 -36.71
CA PRO A 49 -10.19 17.12 -38.05
C PRO A 49 -9.90 15.67 -38.43
N ASP A 50 -10.50 15.20 -39.53
CA ASP A 50 -10.33 13.83 -40.03
C ASP A 50 -8.91 13.66 -40.62
N THR A 51 -7.93 13.80 -39.74
CA THR A 51 -6.48 13.62 -39.98
C THR A 51 -6.10 12.14 -39.99
N ASN A 52 -7.07 11.25 -39.74
CA ASN A 52 -6.84 9.81 -39.64
C ASN A 52 -6.30 9.20 -40.94
N HIS A 53 -6.63 9.75 -42.11
CA HIS A 53 -6.14 9.20 -43.38
C HIS A 53 -4.65 9.50 -43.64
N LEU A 54 -4.07 10.54 -43.01
CA LEU A 54 -2.64 10.88 -43.15
C LEU A 54 -1.76 10.16 -42.13
N ASN A 55 -2.31 9.69 -41.00
CA ASN A 55 -1.56 9.18 -39.86
C ASN A 55 -1.76 7.69 -39.55
N LEU A 56 -2.37 6.92 -40.46
CA LEU A 56 -2.68 5.49 -40.24
C LEU A 56 -1.45 4.63 -39.89
N TYR A 57 -0.28 5.02 -40.40
CA TYR A 57 1.00 4.31 -40.20
C TYR A 57 1.97 5.04 -39.26
N SER A 58 1.52 6.08 -38.57
CA SER A 58 2.34 6.79 -37.59
C SER A 58 2.50 5.95 -36.30
N ALA A 59 3.66 6.05 -35.65
CA ALA A 59 3.88 5.40 -34.35
C ALA A 59 2.94 6.01 -33.31
N LYS A 60 2.21 5.15 -32.58
CA LYS A 60 1.36 5.60 -31.48
C LYS A 60 2.23 6.10 -30.32
N PRO A 61 1.71 7.04 -29.50
CA PRO A 61 2.40 7.45 -28.29
C PRO A 61 2.65 6.25 -27.36
N GLU A 62 3.79 6.27 -26.68
CA GLU A 62 4.15 5.25 -25.70
C GLU A 62 3.21 5.31 -24.48
N ILE A 63 2.77 4.14 -24.00
CA ILE A 63 1.94 4.02 -22.81
C ILE A 63 2.85 3.80 -21.61
N VAL A 64 2.90 4.77 -20.71
CA VAL A 64 3.64 4.66 -19.45
C VAL A 64 2.71 4.14 -18.35
N HIS A 65 3.07 3.01 -17.74
CA HIS A 65 2.32 2.48 -16.60
C HIS A 65 2.53 3.37 -15.36
N GLN A 66 1.46 3.91 -14.80
CA GLN A 66 1.50 4.68 -13.55
C GLN A 66 1.39 3.73 -12.36
N PHE A 67 2.49 3.60 -11.62
CA PHE A 67 2.49 2.88 -10.34
C PHE A 67 1.66 3.63 -9.30
N ARG A 68 1.12 2.87 -8.33
CA ARG A 68 0.48 3.45 -7.15
C ARG A 68 1.52 4.25 -6.36
N GLU A 69 1.13 5.44 -5.94
CA GLU A 69 1.94 6.24 -5.03
C GLU A 69 2.04 5.59 -3.65
N ASP A 70 3.21 5.69 -3.02
CA ASP A 70 3.44 5.18 -1.67
C ASP A 70 2.54 5.88 -0.65
N GLU A 71 2.03 5.10 0.30
CA GLU A 71 1.19 5.63 1.37
C GLU A 71 2.00 6.50 2.34
N LYS A 72 1.47 7.69 2.64
CA LYS A 72 2.11 8.63 3.57
C LYS A 72 2.15 8.03 4.98
N ARG A 73 3.35 7.90 5.54
CA ARG A 73 3.56 7.44 6.92
C ARG A 73 3.46 8.59 7.92
N PRO A 74 2.99 8.36 9.15
CA PRO A 74 2.96 9.39 10.19
C PRO A 74 4.39 9.82 10.60
N PRO A 75 4.54 11.03 11.18
CA PRO A 75 5.83 11.49 11.68
C PRO A 75 6.40 10.57 12.76
N ALA A 76 7.72 10.34 12.72
CA ALA A 76 8.41 9.45 13.66
C ALA A 76 8.24 9.88 15.13
N SER A 77 8.15 11.20 15.39
CA SER A 77 7.92 11.73 16.73
C SER A 77 6.59 11.25 17.33
N VAL A 78 5.52 11.26 16.53
CA VAL A 78 4.21 10.78 16.95
C VAL A 78 4.27 9.29 17.26
N ALA A 79 4.87 8.49 16.38
CA ALA A 79 5.02 7.05 16.58
C ALA A 79 5.82 6.72 17.85
N LEU A 80 6.89 7.46 18.13
CA LEU A 80 7.72 7.28 19.33
C LEU A 80 6.95 7.62 20.62
N VAL A 81 6.19 8.72 20.64
CA VAL A 81 5.40 9.13 21.81
C VAL A 81 4.39 8.04 22.17
N PHE A 82 3.64 7.52 21.19
CA PHE A 82 2.67 6.46 21.45
C PHE A 82 3.33 5.13 21.83
N SER A 83 4.50 4.82 21.28
CA SER A 83 5.27 3.63 21.67
C SER A 83 5.80 3.74 23.11
N ALA A 84 6.15 4.93 23.58
CA ALA A 84 6.50 5.14 24.99
C ALA A 84 5.25 5.04 25.89
N LEU A 85 4.12 5.58 25.44
CA LEU A 85 2.85 5.52 26.16
C LEU A 85 2.38 4.07 26.39
N THR A 86 2.56 3.18 25.41
CA THR A 86 2.22 1.75 25.56
C THR A 86 3.11 1.01 26.57
N ALA A 87 4.31 1.52 26.85
CA ALA A 87 5.20 0.97 27.88
C ALA A 87 4.88 1.48 29.31
N LEU A 88 4.12 2.58 29.46
CA LEU A 88 3.81 3.15 30.76
C LEU A 88 3.06 2.21 31.71
N PRO A 89 2.04 1.43 31.30
CA PRO A 89 1.36 0.50 32.20
C PRO A 89 2.31 -0.52 32.84
N LEU A 90 3.32 -0.98 32.10
CA LEU A 90 4.35 -1.88 32.62
C LEU A 90 5.21 -1.19 33.68
N LEU A 91 5.62 0.06 33.45
CA LEU A 91 6.37 0.84 34.42
C LEU A 91 5.56 1.09 35.70
N ILE A 92 4.28 1.44 35.57
CA ILE A 92 3.36 1.62 36.70
C ILE A 92 3.23 0.33 37.51
N LEU A 93 3.10 -0.83 36.85
CA LEU A 93 3.06 -2.14 37.51
C LEU A 93 4.32 -2.39 38.36
N LEU A 94 5.51 -2.09 37.81
CA LEU A 94 6.77 -2.28 38.53
C LEU A 94 6.88 -1.36 39.75
N ILE A 95 6.49 -0.09 39.63
CA ILE A 95 6.43 0.83 40.77
C ILE A 95 5.46 0.28 41.83
N LEU A 96 4.27 -0.14 41.42
CA LEU A 96 3.26 -0.63 42.35
C LEU A 96 3.74 -1.87 43.11
N TRP A 97 4.42 -2.80 42.44
CA TRP A 97 5.04 -3.95 43.12
C TRP A 97 6.06 -3.54 44.19
N LEU A 98 6.88 -2.52 43.92
CA LEU A 98 7.82 -1.99 44.91
C LEU A 98 7.09 -1.35 46.10
N THR A 99 6.00 -0.61 45.85
CA THR A 99 5.21 0.04 46.92
C THR A 99 4.45 -0.96 47.79
N ILE A 100 3.94 -2.05 47.22
CA ILE A 100 3.24 -3.12 47.95
C ILE A 100 4.24 -4.01 48.70
N GLY A 101 5.53 -3.97 48.34
CA GLY A 101 6.55 -4.82 48.95
C GLY A 101 6.55 -6.26 48.42
N VAL A 102 6.19 -6.45 47.14
CA VAL A 102 6.33 -7.75 46.47
C VAL A 102 7.78 -8.20 46.55
N ASN A 103 8.01 -9.39 47.09
CA ASN A 103 9.35 -9.93 47.29
C ASN A 103 9.49 -11.33 46.69
N PHE A 104 10.73 -11.81 46.62
CA PHE A 104 11.07 -13.15 46.11
C PHE A 104 11.38 -14.15 47.23
N SER A 105 10.96 -13.90 48.49
CA SER A 105 11.30 -14.77 49.62
C SER A 105 10.68 -16.17 49.50
N GLY A 106 9.56 -16.28 48.76
CA GLY A 106 8.88 -17.53 48.49
C GLY A 106 9.47 -18.35 47.33
N LEU A 107 10.54 -17.87 46.68
CA LEU A 107 11.11 -18.54 45.51
C LEU A 107 11.98 -19.73 45.93
N PRO A 108 11.57 -20.98 45.62
CA PRO A 108 12.41 -22.14 45.89
C PRO A 108 13.67 -22.08 45.02
N LEU A 109 14.85 -21.92 45.62
CA LEU A 109 16.12 -22.03 44.93
C LEU A 109 16.51 -23.51 44.83
N GLY A 110 16.14 -24.13 43.72
CA GLY A 110 16.44 -25.54 43.44
C GLY A 110 16.49 -25.81 41.94
N LEU A 111 16.97 -26.99 41.56
CA LEU A 111 17.21 -27.34 40.16
C LEU A 111 15.94 -27.27 39.29
N SER A 112 14.81 -27.76 39.80
CA SER A 112 13.53 -27.73 39.09
C SER A 112 12.96 -26.30 38.92
N PRO A 113 12.88 -25.47 39.96
CA PRO A 113 12.50 -24.06 39.80
C PRO A 113 13.38 -23.31 38.80
N LEU A 114 14.71 -23.46 38.91
CA LEU A 114 15.66 -22.79 38.02
C LEU A 114 15.52 -23.29 36.57
N GLY A 115 15.47 -24.62 36.38
CA GLY A 115 15.26 -25.24 35.08
C GLY A 115 13.96 -24.79 34.43
N PHE A 116 12.87 -24.70 35.20
CA PHE A 116 11.59 -24.19 34.70
C PHE A 116 11.69 -22.74 34.21
N HIS A 117 12.25 -21.83 34.99
CA HIS A 117 12.33 -20.41 34.62
C HIS A 117 13.29 -20.19 33.44
N ILE A 118 14.41 -20.93 33.37
CA ILE A 118 15.32 -20.88 32.22
C ILE A 118 14.62 -21.38 30.96
N SER A 119 13.97 -22.54 31.01
CA SER A 119 13.26 -23.08 29.84
C SER A 119 12.09 -22.18 29.43
N HIS A 120 11.39 -21.56 30.38
CA HIS A 120 10.32 -20.61 30.09
C HIS A 120 10.86 -19.31 29.46
N GLY A 121 11.97 -18.79 29.97
CA GLY A 121 12.70 -17.67 29.36
C GLY A 121 13.18 -18.00 27.94
N ALA A 122 13.63 -19.24 27.71
CA ALA A 122 14.01 -19.72 26.39
C ALA A 122 12.83 -19.75 25.40
N VAL A 123 11.60 -20.04 25.85
CA VAL A 123 10.40 -19.91 25.02
C VAL A 123 10.18 -18.44 24.61
N PHE A 124 10.25 -17.49 25.53
CA PHE A 124 10.12 -16.06 25.18
C PHE A 124 11.23 -15.59 24.22
N ALA A 125 12.47 -16.01 24.45
CA ALA A 125 13.58 -15.73 23.54
C ALA A 125 13.34 -16.33 22.16
N LEU A 126 12.83 -17.57 22.09
CA LEU A 126 12.47 -18.22 20.82
C LEU A 126 11.36 -17.46 20.09
N MET A 127 10.36 -16.91 20.79
CA MET A 127 9.32 -16.10 20.16
C MET A 127 9.88 -14.80 19.56
N TYR A 128 10.84 -14.17 20.23
CA TYR A 128 11.55 -13.01 19.65
C TYR A 128 12.37 -13.40 18.42
N LEU A 129 13.05 -14.56 18.45
CA LEU A 129 13.80 -15.07 17.30
C LEU A 129 12.87 -15.45 16.14
N TYR A 130 11.69 -15.99 16.41
CA TYR A 130 10.63 -16.20 15.41
C TYR A 130 10.21 -14.90 14.76
N TRP A 131 9.91 -13.87 15.56
CA TRP A 131 9.52 -12.57 15.03
C TRP A 131 10.60 -11.95 14.12
N LYS A 132 11.89 -12.18 14.42
CA LYS A 132 12.99 -11.51 13.75
C LYS A 132 13.66 -12.31 12.62
N TYR A 133 13.75 -13.63 12.73
CA TYR A 133 14.65 -14.45 11.90
C TYR A 133 14.12 -15.83 11.50
N LEU A 134 13.38 -16.54 12.35
CA LEU A 134 13.05 -17.95 12.11
C LEU A 134 11.76 -18.11 11.29
N ASP A 135 11.72 -19.16 10.47
CA ASP A 135 10.48 -19.63 9.87
C ASP A 135 9.61 -20.43 10.87
N MET A 136 8.38 -20.74 10.45
CA MET A 136 7.42 -21.48 11.28
C MET A 136 7.90 -22.88 11.65
N PHE A 137 8.46 -23.64 10.70
CA PHE A 137 8.88 -25.03 10.93
C PHE A 137 10.10 -25.11 11.85
N GLN A 138 11.06 -24.22 11.69
CA GLN A 138 12.21 -24.05 12.58
C GLN A 138 11.75 -23.71 13.99
N THR A 139 10.84 -22.74 14.12
CA THR A 139 10.28 -22.32 15.42
C THR A 139 9.57 -23.47 16.10
N MET A 140 8.72 -24.21 15.38
CA MET A 140 8.04 -25.39 15.91
C MET A 140 9.03 -26.48 16.37
N ARG A 141 10.08 -26.75 15.60
CA ARG A 141 11.12 -27.71 15.97
C ARG A 141 11.84 -27.31 17.25
N TYR A 142 12.29 -26.05 17.35
CA TYR A 142 12.97 -25.59 18.56
C TYR A 142 12.02 -25.49 19.75
N LEU A 143 10.77 -25.10 19.54
CA LEU A 143 9.76 -25.05 20.57
C LEU A 143 9.48 -26.45 21.12
N ALA A 144 9.39 -27.47 20.26
CA ALA A 144 9.25 -28.86 20.69
C ALA A 144 10.42 -29.29 21.59
N LEU A 145 11.65 -28.94 21.22
CA LEU A 145 12.85 -29.26 22.02
C LEU A 145 12.85 -28.52 23.37
N VAL A 146 12.55 -27.22 23.40
CA VAL A 146 12.51 -26.41 24.64
C VAL A 146 11.33 -26.78 25.54
N SER A 147 10.23 -27.28 24.96
CA SER A 147 9.04 -27.69 25.70
C SER A 147 9.30 -28.92 26.59
N ILE A 148 10.22 -29.80 26.22
CA ILE A 148 10.56 -31.00 27.02
C ILE A 148 11.07 -30.62 28.42
N PRO A 149 12.18 -29.86 28.58
CA PRO A 149 12.63 -29.45 29.91
C PRO A 149 11.64 -28.52 30.60
N LEU A 150 10.95 -27.64 29.86
CA LEU A 150 9.89 -26.78 30.42
C LEU A 150 8.79 -27.61 31.10
N PHE A 151 8.32 -28.68 30.44
CA PHE A 151 7.29 -29.56 30.97
C PHE A 151 7.80 -30.36 32.18
N LEU A 152 8.97 -31.00 32.08
CA LEU A 152 9.51 -31.84 33.16
C LEU A 152 9.82 -31.03 34.43
N PHE A 153 10.52 -29.90 34.27
CA PHE A 153 10.85 -29.04 35.40
C PHE A 153 9.62 -28.31 35.95
N GLY A 154 8.68 -27.93 35.10
CA GLY A 154 7.41 -27.32 35.49
C GLY A 154 6.55 -28.28 36.31
N HIS A 155 6.39 -29.53 35.85
CA HIS A 155 5.65 -30.55 36.58
C HIS A 155 6.23 -30.78 37.98
N ARG A 156 7.56 -30.96 38.07
CA ARG A 156 8.25 -31.11 39.36
C ARG A 156 8.09 -29.88 40.26
N LEU A 157 8.22 -28.68 39.70
CA LEU A 157 8.09 -27.43 40.46
C LEU A 157 6.69 -27.32 41.06
N LEU A 158 5.65 -27.48 40.23
CA LEU A 158 4.27 -27.38 40.67
C LEU A 158 3.89 -28.48 41.67
N ALA A 159 4.35 -29.71 41.46
CA ALA A 159 4.14 -30.80 42.42
C ALA A 159 4.77 -30.53 43.78
N THR A 160 6.01 -30.01 43.82
CA THR A 160 6.67 -29.65 45.08
C THR A 160 5.99 -28.48 45.79
N LEU A 161 5.48 -27.50 45.05
CA LEU A 161 4.71 -26.38 45.59
C LEU A 161 3.37 -26.86 46.17
N ALA A 162 2.68 -27.78 45.50
CA ALA A 162 1.43 -28.37 45.99
C ALA A 162 1.64 -29.14 47.30
N ALA A 163 2.63 -30.05 47.34
CA ALA A 163 2.96 -30.81 48.54
C ALA A 163 3.39 -29.92 49.73
N ARG A 164 4.07 -28.79 49.47
CA ARG A 164 4.40 -27.81 50.52
C ARG A 164 3.18 -27.09 51.07
N ARG A 165 2.17 -26.84 50.23
CA ARG A 165 0.90 -26.22 50.67
C ARG A 165 0.10 -27.17 51.53
N GLU A 166 -0.02 -28.44 51.14
CA GLU A 166 -0.71 -29.46 51.95
C GLU A 166 -0.08 -29.64 53.33
N LYS A 167 1.26 -29.63 53.42
CA LYS A 167 1.96 -29.71 54.71
C LYS A 167 1.80 -28.49 55.62
N LYS A 168 1.33 -27.37 55.08
CA LYS A 168 1.15 -26.10 55.80
C LYS A 168 -0.30 -25.87 56.22
N ALA A 169 -1.24 -26.58 55.60
CA ALA A 169 -2.65 -26.63 55.97
C ALA A 169 -2.87 -27.62 57.13
#